data_AF-A0A345VBZ3-F1
#
_entry.id   AF-A0A345VBZ3-F1
#
_cell.length_a   1.000
_cell.length_b   1.000
_cell.length_c   1.000
_cell.angle_alpha   90.00
_cell.angle_beta   90.00
_cell.angle_gamma   90.00
#
_symmetry.space_group_name_H-M   'P 1'
#
loop_
_entity.id
_entity.type
_entity.pdbx_description
1 polymer ?
#
loop_
_entity_poly.entity_id
_entity_poly.type
_entity_poly.pdbx_seq_one_letter_code
_entity_poly.pdbx_strand_id
1 'polypeptide(L)'
;MGEDAPASGSEPRAVPPRGLALPPRDDAAVPPLDNYAEFIGRLDAAAGNLAPRLDALSKALGAAELLVDQNRAGSELWGQRLSRVSQLLARQSANRQAPPSGTLSDLHDVAVKMERLFSSRTQRVQDVCTAIRARRDQINTSLFELEKSKVKLSSSRMLAQEREKLTRLAADLSMGAESIGPGFPDTGLQATLREAREAILLAEALLEVKGN
;
A
#
# COMPACT_ATOMS: atom_id res chain seq x y z
N MET A 1 -18.30 48.76 29.32
CA MET A 1 -19.18 49.94 29.43
C MET A 1 -19.25 50.55 28.05
N GLY A 2 -20.35 50.60 27.32
CA GLY A 2 -21.72 50.15 27.52
C GLY A 2 -22.38 50.23 26.13
N GLU A 3 -23.36 49.36 25.89
CA GLU A 3 -24.30 49.45 24.77
C GLU A 3 -24.96 50.83 24.72
N ASP A 4 -25.27 51.31 23.52
CA ASP A 4 -26.61 51.80 23.21
C ASP A 4 -26.76 52.03 21.69
N ALA A 5 -27.65 51.26 21.08
CA ALA A 5 -28.39 51.66 19.89
C ALA A 5 -29.62 52.46 20.34
N PRO A 6 -30.23 53.26 19.44
CA PRO A 6 -31.62 52.93 19.16
C PRO A 6 -32.04 53.04 17.70
N ALA A 7 -33.08 52.27 17.42
CA ALA A 7 -33.80 52.09 16.17
C ALA A 7 -34.67 53.28 15.76
N SER A 8 -34.94 53.41 14.45
CA SER A 8 -36.28 53.65 13.91
C SER A 8 -36.29 53.77 12.39
N GLY A 9 -37.32 53.22 11.74
CA GLY A 9 -37.92 53.89 10.58
C GLY A 9 -37.99 53.10 9.29
N SER A 10 -38.94 52.18 9.24
CA SER A 10 -39.53 51.41 8.13
C SER A 10 -39.66 52.07 6.74
N GLU A 11 -39.21 51.32 5.72
CA GLU A 11 -39.90 50.93 4.45
C GLU A 11 -40.37 51.99 3.40
N PRO A 12 -40.73 51.60 2.16
CA PRO A 12 -39.93 50.87 1.16
C PRO A 12 -40.01 51.56 -0.23
N ARG A 13 -38.99 51.41 -1.09
CA ARG A 13 -39.10 51.84 -2.51
C ARG A 13 -38.91 50.66 -3.45
N ALA A 14 -39.99 50.40 -4.20
CA ALA A 14 -40.18 49.33 -5.15
C ALA A 14 -39.07 49.27 -6.22
N VAL A 15 -38.54 48.07 -6.43
CA VAL A 15 -37.62 47.70 -7.51
C VAL A 15 -38.42 46.90 -8.54
N PRO A 16 -38.36 47.21 -9.85
CA PRO A 16 -39.07 46.48 -10.89
C PRO A 16 -38.41 45.11 -11.17
N PRO A 17 -39.13 44.13 -11.74
CA PRO A 17 -38.69 42.75 -11.82
C PRO A 17 -37.60 42.58 -12.88
N ARG A 18 -36.38 42.27 -12.45
CA ARG A 18 -35.33 41.73 -13.33
C ARG A 18 -35.70 40.29 -13.66
N GLY A 19 -35.99 40.06 -14.94
CA GLY A 19 -36.28 38.74 -15.48
C GLY A 19 -35.24 37.71 -15.07
N LEU A 20 -35.74 36.53 -14.73
CA LEU A 20 -34.98 35.30 -14.56
C LEU A 20 -34.31 34.94 -15.89
N ALA A 21 -33.12 35.50 -16.13
CA ALA A 21 -32.19 34.96 -17.09
C ALA A 21 -31.56 33.72 -16.46
N LEU A 22 -32.12 32.55 -16.78
CA LEU A 22 -31.45 31.26 -16.61
C LEU A 22 -30.08 31.35 -17.31
N PRO A 23 -28.96 31.02 -16.63
CA PRO A 23 -27.70 30.89 -17.33
C PRO A 23 -27.84 29.77 -18.39
N PRO A 24 -27.27 29.92 -19.59
CA PRO A 24 -27.18 28.83 -20.52
C PRO A 24 -26.43 27.70 -19.82
N ARG A 25 -27.05 26.52 -19.74
CA ARG A 25 -26.33 25.28 -19.45
C ARG A 25 -25.36 25.11 -20.60
N ASP A 26 -24.14 25.56 -20.39
CA ASP A 26 -22.98 24.94 -21.01
C ASP A 26 -22.96 23.49 -20.51
N ASP A 27 -23.75 22.64 -21.16
CA ASP A 27 -23.46 21.22 -21.31
C ASP A 27 -22.22 21.09 -22.23
N ALA A 28 -21.17 21.84 -21.89
CA ALA A 28 -19.82 21.47 -22.25
C ALA A 28 -19.61 20.17 -21.47
N ALA A 29 -19.88 19.06 -22.16
CA ALA A 29 -19.52 17.73 -21.73
C ALA A 29 -18.04 17.78 -21.33
N VAL A 30 -17.81 17.99 -20.02
CA VAL A 30 -16.53 17.75 -19.40
C VAL A 30 -16.27 16.29 -19.76
N PRO A 31 -15.23 15.99 -20.57
CA PRO A 31 -14.94 14.63 -20.95
C PRO A 31 -14.88 13.82 -19.64
N PRO A 32 -15.53 12.66 -19.56
CA PRO A 32 -15.57 11.90 -18.33
C PRO A 32 -14.14 11.76 -17.84
N LEU A 33 -13.85 12.41 -16.70
CA LEU A 33 -12.52 12.37 -16.10
C LEU A 33 -12.14 10.90 -16.04
N ASP A 34 -11.02 10.54 -16.65
CA ASP A 34 -10.56 9.16 -16.68
C ASP A 34 -10.05 8.80 -15.28
N ASN A 35 -11.00 8.56 -14.37
CA ASN A 35 -10.76 8.29 -12.97
C ASN A 35 -9.80 7.11 -12.81
N TYR A 36 -9.84 6.14 -13.72
CA TYR A 36 -8.91 5.01 -13.74
C TYR A 36 -7.46 5.46 -13.92
N ALA A 37 -7.19 6.42 -14.81
CA ALA A 37 -5.84 6.95 -15.00
C ALA A 37 -5.32 7.65 -13.74
N GLU A 38 -6.17 8.43 -13.05
CA GLU A 38 -5.77 9.03 -11.76
C GLU A 38 -5.48 7.98 -10.69
N PHE A 39 -6.35 6.97 -10.53
CA PHE A 39 -6.13 5.92 -9.55
C PHE A 39 -4.86 5.11 -9.84
N ILE A 40 -4.61 4.76 -11.10
CA ILE A 40 -3.37 4.08 -11.51
C ILE A 40 -2.16 4.97 -11.20
N GLY A 41 -2.22 6.27 -11.52
CA GLY A 41 -1.16 7.22 -11.19
C GLY A 41 -0.87 7.32 -9.69
N ARG A 42 -1.91 7.28 -8.84
CA ARG A 42 -1.76 7.25 -7.37
C ARG A 42 -1.12 5.95 -6.89
N LEU A 43 -1.46 4.80 -7.48
CA LEU A 43 -0.81 3.52 -7.17
C LEU A 43 0.67 3.54 -7.55
N ASP A 44 1.01 4.08 -8.73
CA ASP A 44 2.39 4.21 -9.17
C ASP A 44 3.20 5.16 -8.28
N ALA A 45 2.62 6.29 -7.87
CA ALA A 45 3.23 7.20 -6.90
C ALA A 45 3.44 6.52 -5.53
N ALA A 46 2.47 5.73 -5.06
CA ALA A 46 2.59 4.98 -3.82
C ALA A 46 3.71 3.92 -3.90
N ALA A 47 3.78 3.16 -5.00
CA ALA A 47 4.86 2.20 -5.24
C ALA A 47 6.22 2.90 -5.34
N GLY A 48 6.29 4.03 -6.04
CA GLY A 48 7.49 4.87 -6.15
C GLY A 48 7.99 5.42 -4.81
N ASN A 49 7.10 5.64 -3.84
CA ASN A 49 7.48 6.02 -2.47
C ASN A 49 7.96 4.86 -1.61
N LEU A 50 7.53 3.63 -1.91
CA LEU A 50 7.90 2.42 -1.16
C LEU A 50 9.24 1.84 -1.61
N ALA A 51 9.56 1.89 -2.91
CA ALA A 51 10.82 1.42 -3.47
C ALA A 51 12.09 1.99 -2.78
N PRO A 52 12.24 3.32 -2.59
CA PRO A 52 13.43 3.87 -1.92
C PRO A 52 13.48 3.49 -0.43
N ARG A 53 12.32 3.29 0.22
CA ARG A 53 12.26 2.80 1.60
C ARG A 53 12.75 1.36 1.70
N LEU A 54 12.42 0.52 0.71
CA LEU A 54 12.89 -0.86 0.62
C LEU A 54 14.41 -0.92 0.42
N ASP A 55 14.96 -0.07 -0.44
CA ASP A 55 16.41 0.06 -0.65
C ASP A 55 17.12 0.52 0.63
N ALA A 56 16.59 1.55 1.31
CA ALA A 56 17.13 2.02 2.58
C ALA A 56 17.12 0.93 3.67
N LEU A 57 16.05 0.15 3.78
CA LEU A 57 15.97 -0.98 4.70
C LEU A 57 16.95 -2.09 4.33
N SER A 58 17.19 -2.33 3.05
CA SER A 58 18.16 -3.34 2.58
C SER A 58 19.59 -2.93 2.93
N LYS A 59 19.94 -1.66 2.76
CA LYS A 59 21.23 -1.09 3.20
C LYS A 59 21.38 -1.16 4.72
N ALA A 60 20.35 -0.79 5.46
CA ALA A 60 20.35 -0.85 6.92
C ALA A 60 20.50 -2.30 7.43
N LEU A 61 19.83 -3.26 6.79
CA LEU A 61 19.97 -4.68 7.11
C LEU A 61 21.41 -5.15 6.90
N GLY A 62 22.02 -4.85 5.75
CA GLY A 62 23.40 -5.24 5.48
C GLY A 62 24.40 -4.66 6.48
N ALA A 63 24.20 -3.39 6.88
CA ALA A 63 25.03 -2.77 7.93
C ALA A 63 24.83 -3.43 9.30
N ALA A 64 23.59 -3.77 9.66
CA ALA A 64 23.28 -4.43 10.92
C ALA A 64 23.82 -5.87 10.96
N GLU A 65 23.75 -6.62 9.86
CA GLU A 65 24.32 -7.96 9.74
C GLU A 65 25.85 -7.92 9.90
N LEU A 66 26.53 -6.95 9.29
CA LEU A 66 27.96 -6.75 9.50
C LEU A 66 28.30 -6.48 10.98
N LEU A 67 27.47 -5.70 11.68
CA LEU A 67 27.64 -5.45 13.11
C LEU A 67 27.41 -6.72 13.96
N VAL A 68 26.48 -7.60 13.58
CA VAL A 68 26.31 -8.90 14.24
C VAL A 68 27.59 -9.73 14.11
N ASP A 69 28.14 -9.82 12.90
CA ASP A 69 29.36 -10.60 12.65
C ASP A 69 30.55 -10.06 13.44
N GLN A 70 30.73 -8.74 13.45
CA GLN A 70 31.77 -8.08 14.25
C GLN A 70 31.60 -8.33 15.74
N ASN A 71 30.37 -8.26 16.26
CA ASN A 71 30.14 -8.51 17.68
C ASN A 71 30.32 -9.99 18.04
N ARG A 72 29.96 -10.92 17.15
CA ARG A 72 30.21 -12.36 17.34
C ARG A 72 31.70 -12.65 17.38
N ALA A 73 32.48 -12.15 16.42
CA ALA A 73 33.93 -12.29 16.42
C ALA A 73 34.57 -11.68 17.67
N GLY A 74 34.09 -10.52 18.11
CA GLY A 74 34.50 -9.90 19.37
C GLY A 74 34.20 -10.79 20.58
N SER A 75 33.00 -11.36 20.65
CA SER A 75 32.59 -12.29 21.71
C SER A 75 33.47 -13.53 21.77
N GLU A 76 33.76 -14.15 20.62
CA GLU A 76 34.62 -15.33 20.53
C GLU A 76 36.04 -15.03 21.02
N LEU A 77 36.61 -13.89 20.60
CA LEU A 77 37.94 -13.46 21.01
C LEU A 77 38.01 -13.19 22.52
N TRP A 78 36.97 -12.59 23.11
CA TRP A 78 36.90 -12.42 24.55
C TRP A 78 36.67 -13.74 25.31
N GLY A 79 35.89 -14.67 24.75
CA GLY A 79 35.74 -16.02 25.30
C GLY A 79 37.06 -16.82 25.31
N GLN A 80 37.88 -16.69 24.28
CA GLN A 80 39.23 -17.27 24.23
C GLN A 80 40.14 -16.64 25.29
N ARG A 81 40.11 -15.31 25.42
CA ARG A 81 40.88 -14.59 26.46
C ARG A 81 40.45 -15.02 27.86
N LEU A 82 39.15 -15.07 28.13
CA LEU A 82 38.58 -15.52 29.40
C LEU A 82 39.07 -16.93 29.73
N SER A 83 38.93 -17.87 28.79
CA SER A 83 39.39 -19.25 28.94
C SER A 83 40.88 -19.32 29.31
N ARG A 84 41.72 -18.53 28.64
CA ARG A 84 43.16 -18.47 28.93
C ARG A 84 43.46 -17.91 30.31
N VAL A 85 42.80 -16.83 30.72
CA VAL A 85 43.01 -16.23 32.05
C VAL A 85 42.53 -17.17 33.16
N SER A 86 41.38 -17.82 32.97
CA SER A 86 40.88 -18.83 33.92
C SER A 86 41.84 -20.00 34.08
N GLN A 87 42.47 -20.47 33.00
CA GLN A 87 43.52 -21.49 33.08
C GLN A 87 44.75 -21.01 33.86
N LEU A 88 45.19 -19.76 33.67
CA LEU A 88 46.32 -19.18 34.40
C LEU A 88 46.01 -19.02 35.90
N LEU A 89 44.81 -18.54 36.23
CA LEU A 89 44.34 -18.44 37.62
C LEU A 89 44.26 -19.82 38.29
N ALA A 90 43.74 -20.83 37.58
CA ALA A 90 43.70 -22.21 38.08
C ALA A 90 45.11 -22.75 38.38
N ARG A 91 46.06 -22.57 37.45
CA ARG A 91 47.47 -22.95 37.65
C ARG A 91 48.11 -22.23 38.83
N GLN A 92 47.80 -20.94 39.00
CA GLN A 92 48.31 -20.15 40.13
C GLN A 92 47.75 -20.67 41.46
N SER A 93 46.44 -20.93 41.54
CA SER A 93 45.80 -21.48 42.75
C SER A 93 46.33 -22.86 43.12
N ALA A 94 46.74 -23.67 42.14
CA ALA A 94 47.37 -24.97 42.35
C ALA A 94 48.81 -24.83 42.89
N ASN A 95 49.51 -23.73 42.56
CA ASN A 95 50.85 -23.44 43.06
C ASN A 95 50.79 -22.69 44.41
N ARG A 96 50.69 -23.45 45.51
CA ARG A 96 50.56 -22.93 46.90
C ARG A 96 51.67 -21.96 47.36
N GLN A 97 52.78 -21.84 46.63
CA GLN A 97 53.88 -20.94 46.97
C GLN A 97 53.85 -19.61 46.20
N ALA A 98 52.96 -19.45 45.22
CA ALA A 98 52.88 -18.23 44.42
C ALA A 98 52.02 -17.16 45.12
N PRO A 99 52.46 -15.90 45.20
CA PRO A 99 51.63 -14.80 45.70
C PRO A 99 50.42 -14.60 44.76
N PRO A 100 49.24 -14.19 45.29
CA PRO A 100 48.06 -13.94 44.49
C PRO A 100 48.31 -12.81 43.48
N SER A 101 47.97 -13.04 42.20
CA SER A 101 48.12 -12.02 41.15
C SER A 101 46.83 -11.24 40.98
N GLY A 102 46.74 -10.08 41.64
CA GLY A 102 45.61 -9.16 41.47
C GLY A 102 45.36 -8.80 40.00
N THR A 103 46.44 -8.63 39.22
CA THR A 103 46.37 -8.33 37.79
C THR A 103 45.69 -9.41 36.94
N LEU A 104 45.85 -10.69 37.29
CA LEU A 104 45.15 -11.78 36.58
C LEU A 104 43.66 -11.81 36.93
N SER A 105 43.32 -11.52 38.19
CA SER A 105 41.92 -11.36 38.61
C SER A 105 41.25 -10.18 37.89
N ASP A 106 41.93 -9.03 37.82
CA ASP A 106 41.41 -7.86 37.12
C ASP A 106 41.19 -8.15 35.62
N LEU A 107 42.13 -8.86 34.98
CA LEU A 107 42.01 -9.25 33.58
C LEU A 107 40.86 -10.24 33.35
N HIS A 108 40.63 -11.15 34.30
CA HIS A 108 39.48 -12.07 34.27
C HIS A 108 38.18 -11.27 34.32
N ASP A 109 38.06 -10.32 35.26
CA ASP A 109 36.85 -9.51 35.41
C ASP A 109 36.57 -8.64 34.18
N VAL A 110 37.61 -8.08 33.56
CA VAL A 110 37.49 -7.37 32.28
C VAL A 110 37.01 -8.32 31.18
N ALA A 111 37.57 -9.52 31.08
CA ALA A 111 37.18 -10.48 30.06
C ALA A 111 35.70 -10.90 30.20
N VAL A 112 35.24 -11.18 31.42
CA VAL A 112 33.82 -11.47 31.71
C VAL A 112 32.92 -10.30 31.32
N LYS A 113 33.30 -9.07 31.68
CA LYS A 113 32.53 -7.87 31.33
C LYS A 113 32.42 -7.69 29.83
N MET A 114 33.53 -7.88 29.11
CA MET A 114 33.58 -7.68 27.66
C MET A 114 32.80 -8.76 26.92
N GLU A 115 32.93 -10.04 27.29
CA GLU A 115 32.13 -11.13 26.72
C GLU A 115 30.62 -10.86 26.87
N ARG A 116 30.18 -10.45 28.06
CA ARG A 116 28.77 -10.08 28.31
C ARG A 116 28.33 -8.88 27.48
N LEU A 117 29.18 -7.86 27.38
CA LEU A 117 28.90 -6.66 26.60
C LEU A 117 28.72 -7.00 25.11
N PHE A 118 29.61 -7.81 24.54
CA PHE A 118 29.49 -8.26 23.15
C PHE A 118 28.24 -9.13 22.95
N SER A 119 27.98 -10.08 23.85
CA SER A 119 26.75 -10.90 23.81
C SER A 119 25.48 -10.04 23.81
N SER A 120 25.40 -9.04 24.72
CA SER A 120 24.28 -8.10 24.79
C SER A 120 24.15 -7.21 23.55
N ARG A 121 25.26 -6.78 22.96
CA ARG A 121 25.25 -6.02 21.70
C ARG A 121 24.77 -6.89 20.54
N THR A 122 25.29 -8.12 20.41
CA THR A 122 24.86 -9.07 19.39
C THR A 122 23.34 -9.28 19.45
N GLN A 123 22.79 -9.54 20.64
CA GLN A 123 21.34 -9.74 20.79
C GLN A 123 20.55 -8.51 20.33
N ARG A 124 20.92 -7.30 20.78
CA ARG A 124 20.22 -6.07 20.39
C ARG A 124 20.27 -5.82 18.88
N VAL A 125 21.42 -6.06 18.25
CA VAL A 125 21.55 -5.90 16.80
C VAL A 125 20.75 -6.98 16.07
N GLN A 126 20.71 -8.21 16.59
CA GLN A 126 19.86 -9.28 16.05
C GLN A 126 18.38 -8.89 16.08
N ASP A 127 17.90 -8.29 17.17
CA ASP A 127 16.53 -7.80 17.31
C ASP A 127 16.22 -6.67 16.31
N VAL A 128 17.21 -5.81 16.03
CA VAL A 128 17.10 -4.79 14.97
C VAL A 128 17.01 -5.45 13.59
N CYS A 129 17.84 -6.46 13.31
CA CYS A 129 17.80 -7.21 12.05
C CYS A 129 16.43 -7.86 11.84
N THR A 130 15.84 -8.50 12.86
CA THR A 130 14.52 -9.13 12.76
C THR A 130 13.43 -8.08 12.48
N ALA A 131 13.47 -6.94 13.17
CA ALA A 131 12.53 -5.84 12.93
C ALA A 131 12.65 -5.26 11.50
N ILE A 132 13.88 -5.06 10.99
CA ILE A 132 14.12 -4.59 9.63
C ILE A 132 13.58 -5.59 8.60
N ARG A 133 13.84 -6.89 8.79
CA ARG A 133 13.32 -7.95 7.90
C ARG A 133 11.80 -7.96 7.88
N ALA A 134 11.14 -7.94 9.04
CA ALA A 134 9.69 -7.88 9.14
C ALA A 134 9.11 -6.67 8.40
N ARG A 135 9.73 -5.49 8.55
CA ARG A 135 9.29 -4.27 7.86
C ARG A 135 9.51 -4.35 6.34
N ARG A 136 10.60 -4.96 5.90
CA ARG A 136 10.88 -5.20 4.47
C ARG A 136 9.81 -6.11 3.87
N ASP A 137 9.47 -7.19 4.56
CA ASP A 137 8.48 -8.15 4.11
C ASP A 137 7.08 -7.49 4.02
N GLN A 138 6.72 -6.65 5.00
CA GLN A 138 5.49 -5.85 4.94
C GLN A 138 5.44 -4.90 3.72
N ILE A 139 6.55 -4.25 3.40
CA ILE A 139 6.63 -3.37 2.21
C ILE A 139 6.52 -4.20 0.93
N ASN A 140 7.18 -5.36 0.85
CA ASN A 140 7.07 -6.26 -0.30
C ASN A 140 5.63 -6.74 -0.51
N THR A 141 4.93 -7.15 0.55
CA THR A 141 3.51 -7.50 0.48
C THR A 141 2.68 -6.32 -0.01
N SER A 142 2.95 -5.11 0.49
CA SER A 142 2.24 -3.90 0.05
C SER A 142 2.46 -3.61 -1.42
N LEU A 143 3.71 -3.70 -1.91
CA LEU A 143 4.05 -3.54 -3.33
C LEU A 143 3.34 -4.56 -4.21
N PHE A 144 3.30 -5.83 -3.78
CA PHE A 144 2.59 -6.88 -4.49
C PHE A 144 1.08 -6.62 -4.60
N GLU A 145 0.43 -6.21 -3.50
CA GLU A 145 -1.00 -5.89 -3.51
C GLU A 145 -1.33 -4.62 -4.31
N LEU A 146 -0.42 -3.63 -4.32
CA LEU A 146 -0.55 -2.45 -5.20
C LEU A 146 -0.50 -2.85 -6.67
N GLU A 147 0.45 -3.69 -7.08
CA GLU A 147 0.57 -4.17 -8.46
C GLU A 147 -0.66 -4.97 -8.88
N LYS A 148 -1.14 -5.87 -8.02
CA LYS A 148 -2.39 -6.61 -8.25
C LYS A 148 -3.60 -5.68 -8.40
N SER A 149 -3.68 -4.62 -7.60
CA SER A 149 -4.74 -3.61 -7.69
C SER A 149 -4.66 -2.82 -8.99
N LYS A 150 -3.45 -2.50 -9.44
CA LYS A 150 -3.18 -1.83 -10.73
C LYS A 150 -3.62 -2.68 -11.92
N VAL A 151 -3.31 -3.99 -11.92
CA VAL A 151 -3.75 -4.93 -12.96
C VAL A 151 -5.27 -5.00 -13.02
N LYS A 152 -5.94 -5.10 -11.85
CA LYS A 152 -7.42 -5.11 -11.77
C LYS A 152 -8.04 -3.83 -12.31
N LEU A 153 -7.50 -2.67 -11.95
CA LEU A 153 -7.99 -1.37 -12.44
C LEU A 153 -7.79 -1.22 -13.94
N SER A 154 -6.65 -1.69 -14.46
CA SER A 154 -6.37 -1.67 -15.89
C SER A 154 -7.34 -2.55 -16.68
N SER A 155 -7.63 -3.76 -16.19
CA SER A 155 -8.65 -4.64 -16.78
C SER A 155 -10.05 -4.03 -16.69
N SER A 156 -10.41 -3.44 -15.55
CA SER A 156 -11.71 -2.77 -15.37
C SER A 156 -11.89 -1.58 -16.30
N ARG A 157 -10.82 -0.80 -16.51
CA ARG A 157 -10.78 0.31 -17.47
C ARG A 157 -11.03 -0.17 -18.90
N MET A 158 -10.38 -1.27 -19.31
CA MET A 158 -10.57 -1.87 -20.64
C MET A 158 -12.03 -2.30 -20.85
N LEU A 159 -12.62 -3.01 -19.90
CA LEU A 159 -14.03 -3.42 -19.95
C LEU A 159 -14.99 -2.22 -20.00
N ALA A 160 -14.70 -1.16 -19.24
CA ALA A 160 -15.50 0.06 -19.28
C ALA A 160 -15.46 0.73 -20.66
N GLN A 161 -14.28 0.80 -21.28
CA GLN A 161 -14.11 1.32 -22.65
C GLN A 161 -14.82 0.44 -23.69
N GLU A 162 -14.78 -0.88 -23.54
CA GLU A 162 -15.53 -1.81 -24.40
C GLU A 162 -17.03 -1.61 -24.28
N ARG A 163 -17.56 -1.49 -23.06
CA ARG A 163 -18.98 -1.21 -22.81
C ARG A 163 -19.40 0.11 -23.43
N GLU A 164 -18.61 1.16 -23.24
CA GLU A 164 -18.89 2.48 -23.84
C GLU A 164 -18.92 2.40 -25.37
N LYS A 165 -17.96 1.69 -25.99
CA LYS A 165 -17.96 1.45 -27.44
C LYS A 165 -19.20 0.69 -27.89
N LEU A 166 -19.60 -0.37 -27.18
CA LEU A 166 -20.82 -1.14 -27.49
C LEU A 166 -22.08 -0.29 -27.35
N THR A 167 -22.17 0.55 -26.31
CA THR A 167 -23.28 1.48 -26.13
C THR A 167 -23.35 2.51 -27.25
N ARG A 168 -22.20 3.06 -27.67
CA ARG A 168 -22.13 3.99 -28.82
C ARG A 168 -22.58 3.30 -30.12
N LEU A 169 -22.06 2.11 -30.41
CA LEU A 169 -22.49 1.33 -31.59
C LEU A 169 -23.98 0.99 -31.56
N ALA A 170 -24.53 0.63 -30.40
CA ALA A 170 -25.97 0.38 -30.26
C ALA A 170 -26.81 1.64 -30.51
N ALA A 171 -26.35 2.80 -30.01
CA ALA A 171 -26.98 4.09 -30.28
C ALA A 171 -26.92 4.44 -31.78
N ASP A 172 -25.76 4.28 -32.43
CA ASP A 172 -25.58 4.52 -33.86
C ASP A 172 -26.48 3.61 -34.71
N LEU A 173 -26.59 2.32 -34.34
CA LEU A 173 -27.48 1.36 -35.01
C LEU A 173 -28.96 1.73 -34.82
N SER A 174 -29.35 2.27 -33.65
CA SER A 174 -30.72 2.74 -33.42
C SER A 174 -31.06 4.01 -34.19
N MET A 175 -30.11 4.94 -34.34
CA MET A 175 -30.27 6.18 -35.12
C MET A 175 -30.30 5.92 -36.63
N GLY A 176 -29.60 4.87 -37.10
CA GLY A 176 -29.70 4.41 -38.49
C GLY A 176 -31.04 3.75 -38.85
N ALA A 177 -31.82 3.30 -37.87
CA ALA A 177 -33.11 2.67 -38.10
C ALA A 177 -34.22 3.67 -38.47
N GLU A 178 -34.06 4.97 -38.21
CA GLU A 178 -35.02 6.00 -38.65
C GLU A 178 -34.82 6.44 -40.12
N SER A 179 -33.73 6.02 -40.76
CA SER A 179 -33.47 6.27 -42.20
C SER A 179 -33.93 5.14 -43.12
N ILE A 180 -34.45 4.03 -42.57
CA ILE A 180 -35.17 3.02 -43.34
C ILE A 180 -36.64 3.39 -43.17
N GLY A 181 -37.30 3.81 -44.26
CA GLY A 181 -38.67 4.29 -44.25
C GLY A 181 -39.67 3.31 -43.59
N PRO A 182 -40.96 3.68 -43.45
CA PRO A 182 -41.99 2.84 -42.83
C PRO A 182 -42.25 1.62 -43.71
N GLY A 183 -41.36 0.64 -43.61
CA GLY A 183 -41.27 -0.54 -44.45
C GLY A 183 -41.36 -1.75 -43.55
N PHE A 184 -42.60 -2.17 -43.32
CA PHE A 184 -43.03 -3.48 -42.82
C PHE A 184 -42.45 -3.93 -41.46
N PRO A 185 -43.25 -3.98 -40.38
CA PRO A 185 -42.83 -4.68 -39.17
C PRO A 185 -42.71 -6.17 -39.50
N ASP A 186 -41.48 -6.65 -39.65
CA ASP A 186 -41.23 -8.08 -39.81
C ASP A 186 -41.49 -8.77 -38.46
N THR A 187 -42.76 -9.12 -38.23
CA THR A 187 -43.26 -9.76 -37.01
C THR A 187 -42.51 -11.05 -36.67
N GLY A 188 -41.88 -11.70 -37.66
CA GLY A 188 -41.06 -12.89 -37.45
C GLY A 188 -39.74 -12.58 -36.72
N LEU A 189 -39.13 -11.44 -37.01
CA LEU A 189 -37.91 -10.97 -36.33
C LEU A 189 -38.20 -10.57 -34.87
N GLN A 190 -39.34 -9.93 -34.63
CA GLN A 190 -39.74 -9.58 -33.26
C GLN A 190 -40.06 -10.80 -32.41
N ALA A 191 -40.69 -11.83 -32.99
CA ALA A 191 -40.95 -13.09 -32.31
C ALA A 191 -39.64 -13.81 -31.95
N THR A 192 -38.70 -13.91 -32.89
CA THR A 192 -37.39 -14.53 -32.65
C THR A 192 -36.53 -13.75 -31.66
N LEU A 193 -36.58 -12.41 -31.66
CA LEU A 193 -35.89 -11.60 -30.65
C LEU A 193 -36.52 -11.73 -29.26
N ARG A 194 -37.84 -11.94 -29.16
CA ARG A 194 -38.52 -12.21 -27.89
C ARG A 194 -38.11 -13.58 -27.35
N GLU A 195 -38.12 -14.60 -28.21
CA GLU A 195 -37.71 -15.96 -27.86
C GLU A 195 -36.23 -16.03 -27.45
N ALA A 196 -35.35 -15.28 -28.13
CA ALA A 196 -33.95 -15.15 -27.75
C ALA A 196 -33.77 -14.47 -26.38
N ARG A 197 -34.56 -13.44 -26.06
CA ARG A 197 -34.54 -12.79 -24.73
C ARG A 197 -35.03 -13.73 -23.63
N GLU A 198 -36.07 -14.51 -23.90
CA GLU A 198 -36.58 -15.52 -22.96
C GLU A 198 -35.54 -16.62 -22.72
N ALA A 199 -34.84 -17.08 -23.76
CA ALA A 199 -33.76 -18.06 -23.63
C ALA A 199 -32.57 -17.54 -22.81
N ILE A 200 -32.20 -16.25 -22.96
CA ILE A 200 -31.15 -15.61 -22.16
C ILE A 200 -31.55 -15.55 -20.68
N LEU A 201 -32.78 -15.12 -20.37
CA LEU A 201 -33.30 -15.09 -19.00
C LEU A 201 -33.33 -16.49 -18.36
N LEU A 202 -33.67 -17.53 -19.14
CA LEU A 202 -33.68 -18.92 -18.67
C LEU A 202 -32.26 -19.43 -18.42
N ALA A 203 -31.30 -19.07 -19.27
CA ALA A 203 -29.89 -19.41 -19.09
C ALA A 203 -29.28 -18.71 -17.86
N GLU A 204 -29.62 -17.43 -17.63
CA GLU A 204 -29.23 -16.69 -16.43
C GLU A 204 -29.82 -17.31 -15.16
N ALA A 205 -31.11 -17.66 -15.17
CA ALA A 205 -31.75 -18.35 -14.05
C ALA A 205 -31.12 -19.73 -13.75
N LEU A 206 -30.74 -20.49 -14.78
CA LEU A 206 -30.05 -21.78 -14.61
C LEU A 206 -28.63 -21.62 -14.07
N LEU A 207 -27.92 -20.54 -14.43
CA LEU A 207 -26.61 -20.23 -13.89
C LEU A 207 -26.69 -19.79 -12.42
N GLU A 208 -27.73 -19.04 -12.03
CA GLU A 208 -27.97 -18.67 -10.63
C GLU A 208 -28.35 -19.87 -9.75
N VAL A 209 -29.12 -20.84 -10.28
CA VAL A 209 -29.49 -22.06 -9.54
C VAL A 209 -28.33 -23.06 -9.42
N LYS A 210 -27.42 -23.11 -10.40
CA LYS A 210 -26.23 -23.99 -10.38
C LYS A 210 -25.05 -23.39 -9.58
N GLY A 211 -25.14 -22.11 -9.20
CA GLY A 211 -24.14 -21.39 -8.41
C GLY A 211 -24.31 -21.50 -6.88
N ASN A 212 -25.32 -22.22 -6.40
CA ASN A 212 -25.55 -22.56 -4.98
C ASN A 212 -25.20 -24.02 -4.68
#